data_AF-A0A964XFB4-F1
#
_entry.id   AF-A0A964XFB4-F1
#
_cell.length_a   1.000
_cell.length_b   1.000
_cell.length_c   1.000
_cell.angle_alpha   90.00
_cell.angle_beta   90.00
_cell.angle_gamma   90.00
#
_symmetry.space_group_name_H-M   'P 1'
#
loop_
_entity.id
_entity.type
_entity.pdbx_description
1 polymer ?
#
loop_
_entity_poly.entity_id
_entity_poly.type
_entity_poly.pdbx_seq_one_letter_code
_entity_poly.pdbx_strand_id
1 'polypeptide(L)'
;MGTRNITLAIDEDLLDKARVLAAMRRTTVNAMVREFLRHETEAERRHDETTAALLKLARESEANFGPGPFVRDEAYTGAERFERER
;
A
#
# COMPACT_ATOMS: atom_id res chain seq x y z
N MET A 1 23.95 3.99 7.20
CA MET A 1 22.88 3.82 8.21
C MET A 1 23.30 2.74 9.18
N GLY A 2 23.19 2.99 10.49
CA GLY A 2 23.60 2.02 11.52
C GLY A 2 22.53 0.96 11.76
N THR A 3 22.94 -0.30 11.89
CA THR A 3 22.10 -1.38 12.39
C THR A 3 21.99 -1.30 13.91
N ARG A 4 20.76 -1.33 14.42
CA ARG A 4 20.48 -1.47 15.86
C ARG A 4 19.86 -2.85 16.11
N ASN A 5 20.26 -3.47 17.21
CA ASN A 5 19.70 -4.75 17.64
C ASN A 5 18.42 -4.50 18.42
N ILE A 6 17.41 -5.36 18.18
CA ILE A 6 16.17 -5.40 18.95
C ILE A 6 16.10 -6.77 19.64
N THR A 7 15.65 -6.79 20.88
CA THR A 7 15.33 -8.03 21.61
C THR A 7 13.81 -8.19 21.62
N LEU A 8 13.32 -9.34 21.17
CA LEU A 8 11.90 -9.65 21.09
C LEU A 8 11.63 -10.93 21.87
N ALA A 9 10.64 -10.91 22.76
CA ALA A 9 10.11 -12.11 23.37
C ALA A 9 9.04 -12.71 22.45
N ILE A 10 9.20 -13.97 22.08
CA ILE A 10 8.22 -14.73 21.31
C ILE A 10 8.08 -16.13 21.89
N ASP A 11 6.95 -16.76 21.62
CA ASP A 11 6.70 -18.15 21.94
C ASP A 11 7.73 -19.07 21.26
N GLU A 12 8.17 -20.11 22.00
CA GLU A 12 9.23 -21.02 21.55
C GLU A 12 8.77 -21.85 20.34
N ASP A 13 7.54 -22.38 20.36
CA ASP A 13 6.98 -23.16 19.26
C ASP A 13 6.86 -22.30 18.00
N LEU A 14 6.53 -21.01 18.17
CA LEU A 14 6.48 -20.06 17.06
C LEU A 14 7.88 -19.79 16.48
N LEU A 15 8.90 -19.62 17.32
CA LEU A 15 10.27 -19.42 16.86
C LEU A 15 10.77 -20.61 16.04
N ASP A 16 10.46 -21.83 16.46
CA ASP A 16 10.88 -23.04 15.75
C ASP A 16 10.18 -23.19 14.40
N LYS A 17 8.88 -22.93 14.33
CA LYS A 17 8.15 -22.86 13.06
C LYS A 17 8.74 -21.79 12.14
N ALA A 18 9.06 -20.62 12.68
CA ALA A 18 9.68 -19.53 11.92
C ALA A 18 11.07 -19.90 11.38
N ARG A 19 11.88 -20.64 12.15
CA ARG A 19 13.19 -21.15 11.72
C ARG A 19 13.06 -22.14 10.56
N VAL A 20 12.14 -23.11 10.67
CA VAL A 20 11.86 -24.06 9.58
C VAL A 20 11.43 -23.32 8.32
N LEU A 21 10.50 -22.37 8.45
CA LEU A 21 10.04 -21.56 7.33
C LEU A 21 11.15 -20.71 6.70
N ALA A 22 12.00 -20.11 7.52
CA ALA A 22 13.15 -19.33 7.06
C ALA A 22 14.13 -20.21 6.26
N ALA A 23 14.43 -21.42 6.75
CA ALA A 23 15.27 -22.38 6.04
C ALA A 23 14.67 -22.79 4.70
N MET A 24 13.37 -23.12 4.66
CA MET A 24 12.66 -23.44 3.42
C MET A 24 12.73 -22.30 2.40
N ARG A 25 12.64 -21.04 2.87
CA ARG A 25 12.74 -19.82 2.05
C ARG A 25 14.17 -19.35 1.79
N ARG A 26 15.19 -20.11 2.21
CA ARG A 26 16.62 -19.75 2.11
C ARG A 26 16.93 -18.36 2.69
N THR A 27 16.32 -18.04 3.82
CA THR A 27 16.45 -16.77 4.52
C THR A 27 16.66 -16.99 6.02
N THR A 28 16.66 -15.91 6.80
CA THR A 28 16.79 -15.97 8.26
C THR A 28 15.56 -15.34 8.93
N VAL A 29 15.26 -15.74 10.17
CA VAL A 29 14.19 -15.12 10.95
C VAL A 29 14.41 -13.61 11.07
N ASN A 30 15.64 -13.17 11.32
CA ASN A 30 15.97 -11.74 11.36
C ASN A 30 15.71 -11.02 10.03
N ALA A 31 15.97 -11.66 8.89
CA ALA A 31 15.64 -11.09 7.59
C ALA A 31 14.12 -11.00 7.39
N MET A 32 13.36 -12.01 7.80
CA MET A 32 11.90 -11.98 7.76
C MET A 32 11.31 -10.87 8.63
N VAL A 33 11.82 -10.70 9.86
CA VAL A 33 11.37 -9.64 10.78
C VAL A 33 11.69 -8.25 10.20
N ARG A 34 12.89 -8.06 9.64
CA ARG A 34 13.24 -6.80 8.97
C ARG A 34 12.32 -6.51 7.79
N GLU A 35 12.04 -7.53 6.98
CA GLU A 35 11.16 -7.40 5.82
C GLU A 35 9.74 -7.01 6.25
N PHE A 36 9.22 -7.69 7.26
CA PHE A 36 7.90 -7.40 7.82
C PHE A 36 7.82 -5.96 8.31
N LEU A 37 8.76 -5.52 9.15
CA LEU A 37 8.77 -4.16 9.68
C LEU A 37 8.92 -3.10 8.58
N ARG A 38 9.68 -3.40 7.52
CA ARG A 38 9.79 -2.51 6.36
C ARG A 38 8.47 -2.41 5.63
N HIS A 39 7.83 -3.55 5.34
CA HIS A 39 6.55 -3.59 4.64
C HIS A 39 5.47 -2.81 5.40
N GLU A 40 5.34 -3.04 6.70
CA GLU A 40 4.34 -2.35 7.53
C GLU A 40 4.56 -0.84 7.60
N THR A 41 5.82 -0.40 7.78
CA THR A 41 6.13 1.03 7.84
C THR A 41 5.99 1.72 6.48
N GLU A 42 6.31 1.04 5.38
CA GLU A 42 6.05 1.56 4.05
C GLU A 42 4.57 1.63 3.71
N ALA A 43 3.77 0.64 4.15
CA ALA A 43 2.32 0.63 3.96
C ALA A 43 1.66 1.82 4.69
N GLU A 44 2.01 2.04 5.95
CA GLU A 44 1.52 3.18 6.74
C GLU A 44 1.91 4.51 6.09
N ARG A 45 3.19 4.67 5.70
CA ARG A 45 3.65 5.87 5.01
C ARG A 45 2.89 6.12 3.71
N ARG A 46 2.63 5.09 2.89
CA ARG A 46 1.86 5.24 1.65
C ARG A 46 0.42 5.66 1.91
N HIS A 47 -0.21 5.12 2.95
CA HIS A 47 -1.56 5.50 3.34
C HIS A 47 -1.61 6.97 3.77
N ASP A 48 -0.65 7.42 4.57
CA ASP A 48 -0.51 8.80 5.01
C ASP A 48 -0.23 9.75 3.83
N GLU A 49 0.67 9.38 2.92
CA GLU A 49 0.98 10.19 1.74
C GLU A 49 -0.20 10.31 0.79
N THR A 50 -0.94 9.23 0.58
CA THR A 50 -2.15 9.24 -0.26
C THR A 50 -3.21 10.14 0.36
N THR A 51 -3.43 10.02 1.66
CA THR A 51 -4.37 10.86 2.42
C THR A 51 -3.94 12.33 2.37
N ALA A 52 -2.65 12.62 2.59
CA ALA A 52 -2.10 13.97 2.53
C ALA A 52 -2.23 14.57 1.11
N ALA A 53 -2.00 13.78 0.07
CA ALA A 53 -2.15 14.19 -1.32
C ALA A 53 -3.61 14.51 -1.67
N LEU A 54 -4.57 13.68 -1.25
CA LEU A 54 -6.00 13.94 -1.42
C LEU A 54 -6.44 15.22 -0.69
N LEU A 55 -6.00 15.39 0.56
CA LEU A 55 -6.30 16.60 1.33
C LEU A 55 -5.67 17.85 0.73
N LYS A 56 -4.46 17.73 0.17
CA LYS A 56 -3.81 18.82 -0.57
C LYS A 56 -4.62 19.19 -1.82
N LEU A 57 -4.99 18.19 -2.63
CA LEU A 57 -5.82 18.40 -3.82
C LEU A 57 -7.15 19.05 -3.46
N ALA A 58 -7.81 18.62 -2.39
CA ALA A 58 -9.07 19.22 -1.94
C ALA A 58 -8.91 20.69 -1.52
N ARG A 59 -7.81 21.05 -0.87
CA ARG A 59 -7.51 22.44 -0.49
C ARG A 59 -7.14 23.34 -1.67
N GLU A 60 -6.41 22.79 -2.63
CA GLU A 60 -5.91 23.54 -3.80
C GLU A 60 -6.90 23.52 -4.97
N SER A 61 -7.94 22.68 -4.93
CA SER A 61 -8.93 22.60 -5.98
C SER A 61 -9.76 23.87 -6.07
N GLU A 62 -9.81 24.47 -7.26
CA GLU A 62 -10.73 25.56 -7.59
C GLU A 62 -12.17 25.07 -7.84
N ALA A 63 -12.43 23.76 -7.69
CA ALA A 63 -13.71 23.12 -8.04
C ALA A 63 -14.20 23.50 -9.44
N ASN A 64 -13.26 23.64 -10.39
CA ASN A 64 -13.57 24.03 -11.75
C ASN A 64 -14.10 22.83 -12.54
N PHE A 65 -15.40 22.80 -12.79
CA PHE A 65 -16.10 21.76 -13.55
C PHE A 65 -16.26 22.10 -15.05
N GLY A 66 -15.63 23.19 -15.51
CA GLY A 66 -15.86 23.72 -16.85
C GLY A 66 -17.22 24.43 -16.97
N PRO A 67 -17.55 24.91 -18.18
CA PRO A 67 -18.82 25.59 -18.42
C PRO A 67 -19.99 24.59 -18.50
N GLY A 68 -21.07 24.89 -17.76
CA GLY A 68 -22.32 24.14 -17.85
C GLY A 68 -22.50 23.06 -16.79
N PRO A 69 -23.69 22.44 -16.73
CA PRO A 69 -23.95 21.32 -15.82
C PRO A 69 -23.12 20.10 -16.23
N PHE A 70 -22.68 19.31 -15.26
CA PHE A 70 -22.05 18.02 -15.55
C PHE A 70 -23.04 17.07 -16.22
N VAL A 71 -22.78 16.70 -17.48
CA VAL A 71 -23.54 15.69 -18.22
C VAL A 71 -22.72 14.41 -18.27
N ARG A 72 -23.21 13.38 -17.59
CA ARG A 72 -22.51 12.10 -17.47
C ARG A 72 -22.12 11.48 -18.82
N ASP A 73 -23.02 11.56 -19.79
CA ASP A 73 -22.83 10.95 -21.10
C ASP A 73 -21.74 11.65 -21.93
N GLU A 74 -21.47 12.93 -21.64
CA GLU A 74 -20.40 13.73 -22.25
C GLU A 74 -19.03 13.50 -21.59
N ALA A 75 -19.00 12.93 -20.38
CA ALA A 75 -17.78 12.63 -19.63
C ALA A 75 -17.05 11.37 -20.12
N TYR A 76 -17.66 10.60 -21.02
CA TYR A 76 -17.04 9.42 -21.61
C TYR A 76 -16.08 9.82 -22.73
N THR A 77 -14.92 9.18 -22.82
CA THR A 77 -13.92 9.41 -23.87
C THR A 77 -14.34 8.93 -25.27
N GLY A 78 -15.58 8.44 -25.43
CA GLY A 78 -16.11 7.92 -26.69
C GLY A 78 -15.53 6.57 -27.15
N ALA A 79 -14.60 5.97 -26.39
CA ALA A 79 -14.17 4.59 -26.66
C ALA A 79 -15.34 3.63 -26.36
N GLU A 80 -15.62 2.70 -27.28
CA GLU A 80 -16.58 1.63 -27.06
C GLU A 80 -16.27 0.96 -25.70
N ARG A 81 -17.16 1.18 -24.74
CA ARG A 81 -17.19 0.37 -23.52
C ARG A 81 -17.31 -1.06 -24.01
N PHE A 82 -16.32 -1.90 -23.71
CA PHE A 82 -16.36 -3.36 -23.90
C PHE A 82 -17.80 -3.84 -23.91
N GLU A 83 -18.33 -4.07 -25.12
CA GLU A 83 -19.72 -4.41 -25.29
C GLU A 83 -19.98 -5.67 -24.46
N ARG A 84 -20.94 -5.59 -23.54
CA ARG A 84 -21.48 -6.80 -22.93
C ARG A 84 -22.17 -7.57 -24.04
N GLU A 85 -21.56 -8.68 -24.45
CA GLU A 85 -22.16 -9.69 -25.33
C GLU A 85 -23.61 -9.94 -24.89
N ARG A 86 -24.53 -9.84 -25.85
CA ARG A 86 -25.90 -10.35 -25.76
C ARG A 86 -26.07 -11.49 -26.74
#